data_AF-A0A5S5AZF6-F1
#
_entry.id   AF-A0A5S5AZF6-F1
#
_cell.length_a   1.000
_cell.length_b   1.000
_cell.length_c   1.000
_cell.angle_alpha   90.00
_cell.angle_beta   90.00
_cell.angle_gamma   90.00
#
_symmetry.space_group_name_H-M   'P 1'
#
loop_
_entity.id
_entity.type
_entity.pdbx_description
1 polymer ?
#
loop_
_entity_poly.entity_id
_entity_poly.type
_entity_poly.pdbx_seq_one_letter_code
_entity_poly.pdbx_strand_id
1 'polypeptide(L)'
;MKVRGVRGAITVEENTAAAVKDATRELLSRMMELNDIAVEDICFILFSATADIDAAYPASAAREMGLDMVPLLDVGQMAVQNGLRMCIRILMVFNTEKDHRDIKHVYLRGARVLRPDLIYSVAIDGPAGAGKSTVARIIADKLNLTYVDTGAMYRAITLKALEKGASRTAEIINIAEESSIEIKKGRIYLDGRDVTEEIRKPSVDQKVSKVACIPQVRQRLVKLQRKMAENYGVVMDGRDIGTTVLPDAKYKFYLTADIKVRAKRRYDEMLKKGIKTDLKKVEEELAERDRQDRERECSPLTVAEDAVIIDTTDKTPEEVVEEILSHIKRREKNVL
;
A
#
# COMPACT_ATOMS: atom_id res chain seq x y z
N MET A 1 -13.06 -13.96 28.68
CA MET A 1 -13.12 -12.80 27.78
C MET A 1 -12.77 -11.51 28.49
N LYS A 2 -11.89 -10.75 27.87
CA LYS A 2 -11.50 -9.41 28.31
C LYS A 2 -12.36 -8.39 27.57
N VAL A 3 -12.62 -7.24 28.18
CA VAL A 3 -13.31 -6.12 27.51
C VAL A 3 -12.27 -5.24 26.79
N ARG A 4 -12.52 -4.89 25.53
CA ARG A 4 -11.64 -4.03 24.72
C ARG A 4 -12.45 -2.95 24.01
N GLY A 5 -11.78 -1.83 23.74
CA GLY A 5 -12.33 -0.74 22.95
C GLY A 5 -11.58 -0.59 21.63
N VAL A 6 -12.29 -0.56 20.52
CA VAL A 6 -11.76 -0.17 19.21
C VAL A 6 -12.30 1.19 18.82
N ARG A 7 -11.42 2.01 18.23
CA ARG A 7 -11.73 3.38 17.79
C ARG A 7 -11.82 3.41 16.28
N GLY A 8 -12.82 4.10 15.79
CA GLY A 8 -13.09 4.34 14.39
C GLY A 8 -13.21 5.84 14.11
N ALA A 9 -12.76 6.31 12.95
CA ALA A 9 -13.13 7.61 12.43
C ALA A 9 -13.20 7.61 10.90
N ILE A 10 -14.16 8.36 10.33
CA ILE A 10 -14.35 8.51 8.89
C ILE A 10 -14.89 9.90 8.57
N THR A 11 -14.45 10.49 7.46
CA THR A 11 -15.06 11.73 6.95
C THR A 11 -16.16 11.45 5.95
N VAL A 12 -17.21 12.26 5.97
CA VAL A 12 -18.32 12.25 5.02
C VAL A 12 -18.05 13.32 3.95
N GLU A 13 -18.30 13.01 2.68
CA GLU A 13 -18.03 13.94 1.57
C GLU A 13 -19.11 15.03 1.47
N GLU A 14 -20.35 14.69 1.80
CA GLU A 14 -21.51 15.59 1.77
C GLU A 14 -22.45 15.32 2.96
N ASN A 15 -23.15 16.34 3.44
CA ASN A 15 -24.07 16.20 4.58
C ASN A 15 -25.46 15.77 4.08
N THR A 16 -25.55 14.54 3.55
CA THR A 16 -26.81 13.90 3.15
C THR A 16 -27.04 12.66 4.01
N ALA A 17 -28.31 12.31 4.24
CA ALA A 17 -28.65 11.15 5.05
C ALA A 17 -28.04 9.84 4.49
N ALA A 18 -28.00 9.72 3.17
CA ALA A 18 -27.37 8.59 2.49
C ALA A 18 -25.85 8.55 2.74
N ALA A 19 -25.14 9.66 2.50
CA ALA A 19 -23.69 9.71 2.67
C ALA A 19 -23.24 9.46 4.12
N VAL A 20 -23.98 9.99 5.10
CA VAL A 20 -23.72 9.76 6.53
C VAL A 20 -23.90 8.29 6.88
N LYS A 21 -24.98 7.67 6.42
CA LYS A 21 -25.23 6.24 6.66
C LYS A 21 -24.20 5.36 5.97
N ASP A 22 -23.91 5.60 4.70
CA ASP A 22 -22.93 4.84 3.92
C ASP A 22 -21.54 4.90 4.54
N ALA A 23 -21.07 6.09 4.94
CA ALA A 23 -19.80 6.26 5.64
C ALA A 23 -19.79 5.51 6.99
N THR A 24 -20.90 5.55 7.74
CA THR A 24 -21.02 4.82 9.00
C THR A 24 -20.95 3.30 8.79
N ARG A 25 -21.64 2.77 7.76
CA ARG A 25 -21.59 1.33 7.43
C ARG A 25 -20.19 0.90 6.98
N GLU A 26 -19.51 1.72 6.18
CA GLU A 26 -18.13 1.48 5.76
C GLU A 26 -17.21 1.36 6.98
N LEU A 27 -17.32 2.32 7.91
CA LEU A 27 -16.48 2.34 9.11
C LEU A 27 -16.76 1.15 10.04
N LEU A 28 -18.04 0.87 10.35
CA LEU A 28 -18.42 -0.27 11.19
C LEU A 28 -17.95 -1.61 10.60
N SER A 29 -18.23 -1.84 9.32
CA SER A 29 -17.84 -3.07 8.63
C SER A 29 -16.33 -3.30 8.71
N ARG A 30 -15.55 -2.25 8.45
CA ARG A 30 -14.08 -2.33 8.51
C ARG A 30 -13.55 -2.55 9.92
N MET A 31 -14.18 -1.93 10.93
CA MET A 31 -13.83 -2.14 12.33
C MET A 31 -14.07 -3.58 12.77
N MET A 32 -15.22 -4.15 12.40
CA MET A 32 -15.57 -5.52 12.76
C MET A 32 -14.69 -6.54 12.03
N GLU A 33 -14.49 -6.37 10.72
CA GLU A 33 -13.63 -7.25 9.89
C GLU A 33 -12.19 -7.29 10.40
N LEU A 34 -11.55 -6.14 10.63
CA LEU A 34 -10.14 -6.09 11.05
C LEU A 34 -9.88 -6.62 12.46
N ASN A 35 -10.92 -6.69 13.28
CA ASN A 35 -10.81 -7.10 14.68
C ASN A 35 -11.53 -8.42 14.96
N ASP A 36 -12.03 -9.12 13.94
CA ASP A 36 -12.81 -10.36 14.06
C ASP A 36 -13.94 -10.24 15.10
N ILE A 37 -14.73 -9.15 15.02
CA ILE A 37 -15.78 -8.86 16.00
C ILE A 37 -17.10 -9.46 15.52
N ALA A 38 -17.64 -10.41 16.29
CA ALA A 38 -19.01 -10.88 16.11
C ALA A 38 -20.00 -9.91 16.77
N VAL A 39 -21.23 -9.85 16.26
CA VAL A 39 -22.28 -8.95 16.77
C VAL A 39 -22.57 -9.22 18.25
N GLU A 40 -22.64 -10.50 18.63
CA GLU A 40 -22.87 -10.96 20.01
C GLU A 40 -21.78 -10.55 21.01
N ASP A 41 -20.58 -10.22 20.54
CA ASP A 41 -19.47 -9.79 21.40
C ASP A 41 -19.54 -8.30 21.73
N ILE A 42 -20.36 -7.51 21.02
CA ILE A 42 -20.40 -6.05 21.15
C ILE A 42 -21.18 -5.67 22.40
N CYS A 43 -20.51 -5.00 23.34
CA CYS A 43 -21.12 -4.49 24.57
C CYS A 43 -21.93 -3.22 24.31
N PHE A 44 -21.37 -2.26 23.58
CA PHE A 44 -22.05 -1.04 23.14
C PHE A 44 -21.25 -0.32 22.05
N ILE A 45 -21.92 0.59 21.34
CA ILE A 45 -21.29 1.49 20.36
C ILE A 45 -21.67 2.94 20.67
N LEU A 46 -20.65 3.76 20.90
CA LEU A 46 -20.76 5.21 21.00
C LEU A 46 -20.35 5.84 19.67
N PHE A 47 -21.26 6.60 19.08
CA PHE A 47 -21.04 7.39 17.88
C PHE A 47 -20.87 8.85 18.27
N SER A 48 -19.91 9.55 17.68
CA SER A 48 -19.84 11.01 17.76
C SER A 48 -19.73 11.61 16.37
N ALA A 49 -20.42 12.71 16.11
CA ALA A 49 -20.31 13.43 14.85
C ALA A 49 -19.96 14.91 15.10
N THR A 50 -19.22 15.51 14.18
CA THR A 50 -19.00 16.96 14.17
C THR A 50 -20.31 17.70 13.92
N ALA A 51 -20.40 18.94 14.40
CA ALA A 51 -21.63 19.74 14.34
C ALA A 51 -22.10 20.06 12.90
N ASP A 52 -21.24 19.88 11.90
CA ASP A 52 -21.56 20.02 10.48
C ASP A 52 -22.13 18.73 9.85
N ILE A 53 -22.45 17.72 10.65
CA ILE A 53 -23.26 16.55 10.27
C ILE A 53 -24.58 16.60 11.05
N ASP A 54 -25.66 16.94 10.35
CA ASP A 54 -27.02 17.00 10.91
C ASP A 54 -28.07 16.27 10.06
N ALA A 55 -27.66 15.67 8.93
CA ALA A 55 -28.59 15.03 8.00
C ALA A 55 -29.08 13.63 8.44
N ALA A 56 -28.35 12.94 9.31
CA ALA A 56 -28.76 11.65 9.88
C ALA A 56 -27.97 11.29 11.14
N TYR A 57 -28.56 10.44 11.99
CA TYR A 57 -27.87 9.84 13.13
C TYR A 57 -27.03 8.63 12.68
N PRO A 58 -25.71 8.59 12.96
CA PRO A 58 -24.88 7.42 12.67
C PRO A 58 -25.45 6.10 13.22
N ALA A 59 -26.00 6.09 14.44
CA ALA A 59 -26.59 4.86 15.00
C ALA A 59 -27.74 4.28 14.16
N SER A 60 -28.41 5.09 13.33
CA SER A 60 -29.45 4.58 12.42
C SER A 60 -28.89 3.59 11.40
N ALA A 61 -27.67 3.83 10.89
CA ALA A 61 -27.00 2.92 9.98
C ALA A 61 -26.63 1.59 10.66
N ALA A 62 -26.22 1.64 11.94
CA ALA A 62 -25.91 0.45 12.72
C ALA A 62 -27.15 -0.45 12.91
N ARG A 63 -28.32 0.12 13.18
CA ARG A 63 -29.58 -0.64 13.27
C ARG A 63 -29.92 -1.35 11.96
N GLU A 64 -29.74 -0.66 10.83
CA GLU A 64 -29.95 -1.23 9.49
C GLU A 64 -28.96 -2.37 9.17
N MET A 65 -27.83 -2.45 9.88
CA MET A 65 -26.86 -3.54 9.78
C MET A 65 -27.16 -4.73 10.71
N GLY A 66 -28.29 -4.73 11.44
CA GLY A 66 -28.64 -5.79 12.39
C GLY A 66 -27.98 -5.65 13.75
N LEU A 67 -27.58 -4.44 14.13
CA LEU A 67 -27.06 -4.12 15.48
C LEU A 67 -28.17 -3.55 16.39
N ASP A 68 -29.42 -3.89 16.15
CA ASP A 68 -30.59 -3.36 16.85
C ASP A 68 -30.64 -3.74 18.34
N MET A 69 -30.07 -4.89 18.70
CA MET A 69 -29.95 -5.36 20.09
C MET A 69 -28.73 -4.77 20.82
N VAL A 70 -27.80 -4.15 20.11
CA VAL A 70 -26.62 -3.52 20.71
C VAL A 70 -27.02 -2.15 21.28
N PRO A 71 -26.60 -1.78 22.50
CA PRO A 71 -26.78 -0.42 22.99
C PRO A 71 -26.02 0.59 22.11
N LEU A 72 -26.75 1.51 21.48
CA LEU A 72 -26.20 2.54 20.59
C LEU A 72 -26.48 3.93 21.16
N LEU A 73 -25.48 4.82 21.15
CA LEU A 73 -25.63 6.20 21.57
C LEU A 73 -24.92 7.15 20.60
N ASP A 74 -25.65 8.12 20.06
CA ASP A 74 -25.08 9.24 19.31
C ASP A 74 -24.81 10.43 20.25
N VAL A 75 -23.64 11.03 20.14
CA VAL A 75 -23.27 12.25 20.88
C VAL A 75 -22.71 13.33 19.95
N GLY A 76 -22.94 14.58 20.29
CA GLY A 76 -22.29 15.70 19.62
C GLY A 76 -20.81 15.75 19.97
N GLN A 77 -19.95 15.98 18.98
CA GLN A 77 -18.54 16.19 19.23
C GLN A 77 -18.26 17.66 19.61
N MET A 78 -17.35 17.87 20.55
CA MET A 78 -16.85 19.21 20.86
C MET A 78 -16.22 19.88 19.63
N ALA A 79 -16.55 21.15 19.40
CA ALA A 79 -15.94 21.96 18.36
C ALA A 79 -14.50 22.34 18.77
N VAL A 80 -13.54 22.10 17.88
CA VAL A 80 -12.14 22.46 18.06
C VAL A 80 -11.70 23.31 16.88
N GLN A 81 -11.00 24.41 17.13
CA GLN A 81 -10.47 25.27 16.07
C GLN A 81 -9.50 24.45 15.19
N ASN A 82 -9.66 24.54 13.87
CA ASN A 82 -8.94 23.71 12.88
C ASN A 82 -9.15 22.19 13.05
N GLY A 83 -10.20 21.79 13.78
CA GLY A 83 -10.60 20.39 13.91
C GLY A 83 -11.05 19.82 12.56
N LEU A 84 -10.86 18.51 12.40
CA LEU A 84 -11.32 17.79 11.23
C LEU A 84 -12.85 17.89 11.11
N ARG A 85 -13.31 18.43 9.98
CA ARG A 85 -14.72 18.65 9.64
C ARG A 85 -15.39 17.40 9.06
N MET A 86 -16.72 17.40 9.02
CA MET A 86 -17.53 16.34 8.42
C MET A 86 -17.10 14.95 8.88
N CYS A 87 -16.87 14.76 10.18
CA CYS A 87 -16.23 13.55 10.70
C CYS A 87 -17.13 12.81 11.70
N ILE A 88 -17.33 11.51 11.43
CA ILE A 88 -17.96 10.55 12.33
C ILE A 88 -16.86 9.77 13.03
N ARG A 89 -16.98 9.59 14.35
CA ARG A 89 -16.11 8.72 15.15
C ARG A 89 -16.95 7.69 15.86
N ILE A 90 -16.36 6.53 16.06
CA ILE A 90 -16.97 5.38 16.71
C ILE A 90 -16.03 4.90 17.81
N LEU A 91 -16.56 4.69 19.01
CA LEU A 91 -15.95 3.85 20.03
C LEU A 91 -16.84 2.63 20.18
N MET A 92 -16.36 1.48 19.75
CA MET A 92 -17.02 0.19 19.94
C MET A 92 -16.32 -0.54 21.06
N VAL A 93 -17.07 -0.96 22.06
CA VAL A 93 -16.58 -1.77 23.18
C VAL A 93 -17.14 -3.18 23.03
N PHE A 94 -16.26 -4.17 23.08
CA PHE A 94 -16.60 -5.56 22.80
C PHE A 94 -15.76 -6.52 23.65
N ASN A 95 -16.25 -7.74 23.80
CA ASN A 95 -15.57 -8.84 24.48
C ASN A 95 -14.63 -9.55 23.51
N THR A 96 -13.40 -9.85 23.93
CA THR A 96 -12.44 -10.60 23.11
C THR A 96 -11.33 -11.21 23.96
N GLU A 97 -10.64 -12.21 23.42
CA GLU A 97 -9.39 -12.75 24.01
C GLU A 97 -8.15 -11.98 23.56
N LYS A 98 -8.25 -11.15 22.51
CA LYS A 98 -7.16 -10.33 21.96
C LYS A 98 -6.55 -9.39 23.01
N ASP A 99 -5.22 -9.22 22.95
CA ASP A 99 -4.56 -8.21 23.76
C ASP A 99 -4.83 -6.80 23.21
N HIS A 100 -4.66 -5.77 24.05
CA HIS A 100 -4.88 -4.37 23.62
C HIS A 100 -3.97 -3.96 22.45
N ARG A 101 -2.78 -4.57 22.34
CA ARG A 101 -1.82 -4.32 21.25
C ARG A 101 -2.29 -4.87 19.90
N ASP A 102 -3.19 -5.85 19.92
CA ASP A 102 -3.69 -6.53 18.73
C ASP A 102 -4.96 -5.86 18.18
N ILE A 103 -5.55 -4.93 18.95
CA ILE A 103 -6.73 -4.16 18.53
C ILE A 103 -6.34 -3.16 17.43
N LYS A 104 -7.00 -3.28 16.28
CA LYS A 104 -6.77 -2.44 15.11
C LYS A 104 -7.79 -1.32 15.05
N HIS A 105 -7.37 -0.12 15.48
CA HIS A 105 -8.16 1.10 15.29
C HIS A 105 -8.26 1.45 13.80
N VAL A 106 -9.39 2.01 13.38
CA VAL A 106 -9.73 2.23 11.96
C VAL A 106 -9.93 3.70 11.67
N TYR A 107 -9.14 4.25 10.75
CA TYR A 107 -9.26 5.64 10.32
C TYR A 107 -9.36 5.67 8.80
N LEU A 108 -10.47 6.18 8.29
CA LEU A 108 -10.82 6.14 6.87
C LEU A 108 -10.94 7.55 6.32
N ARG A 109 -10.71 7.68 5.01
CA ARG A 109 -10.82 8.94 4.26
C ARG A 109 -10.01 10.05 4.95
N GLY A 110 -10.56 11.25 5.09
CA GLY A 110 -9.90 12.39 5.73
C GLY A 110 -9.60 12.20 7.21
N ALA A 111 -10.18 11.21 7.89
CA ALA A 111 -9.94 10.96 9.32
C ALA A 111 -8.58 10.35 9.64
N ARG A 112 -7.84 9.92 8.62
CA ARG A 112 -6.48 9.38 8.78
C ARG A 112 -5.50 10.39 9.34
N VAL A 113 -5.71 11.68 9.10
CA VAL A 113 -4.85 12.74 9.66
C VAL A 113 -4.85 12.77 11.19
N LEU A 114 -5.87 12.18 11.84
CA LEU A 114 -5.95 12.03 13.29
C LEU A 114 -4.96 11.00 13.84
N ARG A 115 -4.31 10.22 12.97
CA ARG A 115 -3.27 9.24 13.28
C ARG A 115 -2.10 9.42 12.30
N PRO A 116 -1.31 10.49 12.46
CA PRO A 116 -0.12 10.69 11.64
C PRO A 116 0.87 9.52 11.76
N ASP A 117 0.85 8.79 12.87
CA ASP A 117 1.58 7.55 13.07
C ASP A 117 1.10 6.37 12.19
N LEU A 118 -0.07 6.46 11.57
CA LEU A 118 -0.57 5.51 10.56
C LEU A 118 -0.30 5.99 9.11
N ILE A 119 0.05 7.27 8.92
CA ILE A 119 0.44 7.83 7.62
C ILE A 119 1.97 7.91 7.59
N TYR A 120 2.59 6.78 7.34
CA TYR A 120 4.02 6.71 7.07
C TYR A 120 4.29 5.82 5.86
N SER A 121 5.42 6.06 5.22
CA SER A 121 5.88 5.28 4.10
C SER A 121 7.03 4.36 4.50
N VAL A 122 6.97 3.14 3.98
CA VAL A 122 8.05 2.15 4.00
C VAL A 122 8.54 2.00 2.57
N ALA A 123 9.78 2.39 2.31
CA ALA A 123 10.45 2.18 1.03
C ALA A 123 11.21 0.85 1.05
N ILE A 124 11.02 0.03 0.01
CA ILE A 124 11.75 -1.24 -0.17
C ILE A 124 12.41 -1.25 -1.56
N ASP A 125 13.71 -1.01 -1.59
CA ASP A 125 14.53 -1.00 -2.81
C ASP A 125 15.39 -2.24 -2.94
N GLY A 126 15.96 -2.45 -4.13
CA GLY A 126 16.88 -3.57 -4.39
C GLY A 126 16.76 -4.18 -5.79
N PRO A 127 17.72 -5.03 -6.20
CA PRO A 127 17.79 -5.61 -7.53
C PRO A 127 16.63 -6.57 -7.85
N ALA A 128 16.50 -6.95 -9.12
CA ALA A 128 15.48 -7.91 -9.54
C ALA A 128 15.70 -9.29 -8.88
N GLY A 129 14.61 -9.97 -8.50
CA GLY A 129 14.69 -11.30 -7.86
C GLY A 129 15.05 -11.30 -6.37
N ALA A 130 15.26 -10.14 -5.73
CA ALA A 130 15.56 -10.03 -4.29
C ALA A 130 14.35 -10.26 -3.35
N GLY A 131 13.19 -10.72 -3.86
CA GLY A 131 12.01 -11.01 -3.02
C GLY A 131 11.18 -9.78 -2.57
N LYS A 132 11.52 -8.58 -3.03
CA LYS A 132 10.87 -7.30 -2.62
C LYS A 132 9.35 -7.32 -2.64
N SER A 133 8.73 -7.67 -3.77
CA SER A 133 7.27 -7.58 -3.92
C SER A 133 6.52 -8.55 -3.00
N THR A 134 7.12 -9.71 -2.71
CA THR A 134 6.58 -10.67 -1.74
C THR A 134 6.66 -10.12 -0.32
N VAL A 135 7.85 -9.66 0.08
CA VAL A 135 8.10 -9.09 1.42
C VAL A 135 7.27 -7.83 1.65
N ALA A 136 7.20 -6.93 0.66
CA ALA A 136 6.45 -5.68 0.71
C ALA A 136 4.96 -5.91 0.91
N ARG A 137 4.37 -6.91 0.24
CA ARG A 137 2.96 -7.26 0.40
C ARG A 137 2.67 -7.76 1.82
N ILE A 138 3.49 -8.69 2.33
CA ILE A 138 3.31 -9.23 3.69
C ILE A 138 3.46 -8.12 4.74
N ILE A 139 4.41 -7.20 4.57
CA ILE A 139 4.60 -6.05 5.47
C ILE A 139 3.40 -5.11 5.39
N ALA A 140 2.92 -4.80 4.19
CA ALA A 140 1.76 -3.94 4.00
C ALA A 140 0.53 -4.50 4.73
N ASP A 141 0.28 -5.81 4.59
CA ASP A 141 -0.81 -6.48 5.29
C ASP A 141 -0.62 -6.45 6.82
N LYS A 142 0.57 -6.80 7.32
CA LYS A 142 0.86 -6.82 8.77
C LYS A 142 0.80 -5.42 9.41
N LEU A 143 1.17 -4.38 8.68
CA LEU A 143 1.15 -2.99 9.13
C LEU A 143 -0.14 -2.24 8.77
N ASN A 144 -1.07 -2.88 8.05
CA ASN A 144 -2.29 -2.27 7.50
C ASN A 144 -2.00 -1.00 6.67
N LEU A 145 -0.96 -1.09 5.83
CA LEU A 145 -0.55 -0.06 4.87
C LEU A 145 -0.95 -0.50 3.46
N THR A 146 -1.05 0.46 2.54
CA THR A 146 -1.32 0.17 1.13
C THR A 146 -0.03 -0.28 0.43
N TYR A 147 -0.05 -1.45 -0.19
CA TYR A 147 1.06 -1.90 -1.04
C TYR A 147 1.02 -1.21 -2.42
N VAL A 148 2.16 -0.65 -2.86
CA VAL A 148 2.33 -0.01 -4.16
C VAL A 148 3.51 -0.63 -4.91
N ASP A 149 3.21 -1.43 -5.95
CA ASP A 149 4.20 -1.98 -6.89
C ASP A 149 4.54 -0.92 -7.95
N THR A 150 5.65 -0.20 -7.75
CA THR A 150 6.04 0.84 -8.71
C THR A 150 6.50 0.26 -10.04
N GLY A 151 7.12 -0.92 -10.03
CA GLY A 151 7.61 -1.59 -11.23
C GLY A 151 6.46 -1.96 -12.16
N ALA A 152 5.32 -2.32 -11.60
CA ALA A 152 4.14 -2.65 -12.37
C ALA A 152 3.46 -1.42 -13.01
N MET A 153 3.63 -0.21 -12.46
CA MET A 153 3.23 1.04 -13.12
C MET A 153 4.05 1.30 -14.40
N TYR A 154 5.38 1.11 -14.35
CA TYR A 154 6.23 1.22 -15.55
C TYR A 154 5.87 0.17 -16.60
N ARG A 155 5.52 -1.05 -16.17
CA ARG A 155 5.05 -2.10 -17.08
C ARG A 155 3.70 -1.78 -17.70
N ALA A 156 2.79 -1.11 -17.00
CA ALA A 156 1.52 -0.67 -17.57
C ALA A 156 1.73 0.30 -18.74
N ILE A 157 2.61 1.30 -18.57
CA ILE A 157 2.99 2.20 -19.67
C ILE A 157 3.67 1.44 -20.82
N THR A 158 4.56 0.51 -20.49
CA THR A 158 5.26 -0.33 -21.47
C THR A 158 4.28 -1.18 -22.28
N LEU A 159 3.28 -1.77 -21.62
CA LEU A 159 2.22 -2.55 -22.27
C LEU A 159 1.43 -1.67 -23.24
N LYS A 160 1.00 -0.47 -22.82
CA LYS A 160 0.27 0.46 -23.70
C LYS A 160 1.09 0.91 -24.89
N ALA A 161 2.38 1.17 -24.69
CA ALA A 161 3.31 1.49 -25.78
C ALA A 161 3.40 0.33 -26.78
N LEU A 162 3.48 -0.91 -26.31
CA LEU A 162 3.48 -2.10 -27.15
C LEU A 162 2.18 -2.26 -27.94
N GLU A 163 1.03 -2.10 -27.29
CA GLU A 163 -0.29 -2.21 -27.93
C GLU A 163 -0.50 -1.15 -29.02
N LYS A 164 0.03 0.06 -28.82
CA LYS A 164 -0.03 1.15 -29.81
C LYS A 164 1.07 1.09 -30.88
N GLY A 165 1.99 0.12 -30.81
CA GLY A 165 3.16 0.07 -31.69
C GLY A 165 4.12 1.25 -31.53
N ALA A 166 4.06 1.95 -30.39
CA ALA A 166 4.87 3.13 -30.13
C ALA A 166 6.34 2.73 -29.98
N SER A 167 7.19 3.34 -30.80
CA SER A 167 8.62 3.05 -30.85
C SER A 167 9.48 4.28 -30.59
N ARG A 168 8.93 5.48 -30.80
CA ARG A 168 9.64 6.75 -30.57
C ARG A 168 9.43 7.20 -29.14
N THR A 169 10.48 7.78 -28.54
CA THR A 169 10.43 8.32 -27.17
C THR A 169 9.28 9.28 -26.97
N ALA A 170 9.03 10.19 -27.92
CA ALA A 170 7.93 11.16 -27.86
C ALA A 170 6.54 10.50 -27.77
N GLU A 171 6.32 9.39 -28.50
CA GLU A 171 5.06 8.65 -28.45
C GLU A 171 4.84 8.03 -27.07
N ILE A 172 5.90 7.47 -26.47
CA ILE A 172 5.86 6.85 -25.14
C ILE A 172 5.60 7.91 -24.06
N ILE A 173 6.17 9.10 -24.21
CA ILE A 173 5.92 10.24 -23.30
C ILE A 173 4.43 10.63 -23.34
N ASN A 174 3.87 10.85 -24.55
CA ASN A 174 2.45 11.18 -24.69
C ASN A 174 1.55 10.10 -24.10
N ILE A 175 1.89 8.83 -24.33
CA ILE A 175 1.17 7.70 -23.71
C ILE A 175 1.21 7.81 -22.18
N ALA A 176 2.37 8.08 -21.57
CA ALA A 176 2.48 8.20 -20.12
C ALA A 176 1.67 9.38 -19.55
N GLU A 177 1.59 10.49 -20.28
CA GLU A 177 0.83 11.68 -19.87
C GLU A 177 -0.68 11.44 -19.90
N GLU A 178 -1.19 10.86 -20.99
CA GLU A 178 -2.62 10.61 -21.23
C GLU A 178 -3.18 9.42 -20.45
N SER A 179 -2.33 8.52 -19.96
CA SER A 179 -2.78 7.30 -19.29
C SER A 179 -3.25 7.55 -17.86
N SER A 180 -4.36 6.89 -17.49
CA SER A 180 -4.74 6.72 -16.09
C SER A 180 -4.18 5.39 -15.56
N ILE A 181 -3.52 5.42 -14.41
CA ILE A 181 -3.06 4.22 -13.69
C ILE A 181 -3.68 4.23 -12.30
N GLU A 182 -4.41 3.18 -11.98
CA GLU A 182 -5.04 2.99 -10.67
C GLU A 182 -4.62 1.64 -10.08
N ILE A 183 -4.34 1.62 -8.77
CA ILE A 183 -4.05 0.40 -8.02
C ILE A 183 -5.22 0.15 -7.08
N LYS A 184 -5.92 -0.97 -7.26
CA LYS A 184 -7.08 -1.36 -6.44
C LYS A 184 -6.92 -2.79 -5.97
N LYS A 185 -6.90 -3.00 -4.64
CA LYS A 185 -6.78 -4.33 -4.01
C LYS A 185 -5.64 -5.19 -4.60
N GLY A 186 -4.47 -4.57 -4.85
CA GLY A 186 -3.30 -5.24 -5.43
C GLY A 186 -3.38 -5.54 -6.93
N ARG A 187 -4.43 -5.08 -7.62
CA ARG A 187 -4.58 -5.15 -9.08
C ARG A 187 -4.29 -3.79 -9.72
N ILE A 188 -3.85 -3.82 -10.97
CA ILE A 188 -3.47 -2.62 -11.73
C ILE A 188 -4.42 -2.42 -12.88
N TYR A 189 -4.98 -1.21 -12.92
CA TYR A 189 -5.87 -0.76 -13.96
C TYR A 189 -5.18 0.32 -14.78
N LEU A 190 -5.18 0.14 -16.10
CA LEU A 190 -4.69 1.09 -17.08
C LEU A 190 -5.90 1.56 -17.91
N ASP A 191 -6.21 2.84 -17.84
CA ASP A 191 -7.40 3.45 -18.48
C ASP A 191 -8.71 2.71 -18.15
N GLY A 192 -8.83 2.26 -16.89
CA GLY A 192 -9.99 1.49 -16.41
C GLY A 192 -9.98 0.00 -16.77
N ARG A 193 -9.04 -0.49 -17.59
CA ARG A 193 -8.86 -1.91 -17.92
C ARG A 193 -7.91 -2.58 -16.92
N ASP A 194 -8.31 -3.71 -16.34
CA ASP A 194 -7.38 -4.54 -15.54
C ASP A 194 -6.30 -5.13 -16.45
N VAL A 195 -5.04 -4.83 -16.15
CA VAL A 195 -3.86 -5.29 -16.90
C VAL A 195 -2.89 -6.10 -16.06
N THR A 196 -3.34 -6.57 -14.89
CA THR A 196 -2.49 -7.18 -13.84
C THR A 196 -1.65 -8.36 -14.34
N GLU A 197 -2.20 -9.16 -15.26
CA GLU A 197 -1.50 -10.32 -15.81
C GLU A 197 -0.73 -9.98 -17.10
N GLU A 198 -1.28 -9.10 -17.94
CA GLU A 198 -0.68 -8.67 -19.21
C GLU A 198 0.66 -7.98 -18.99
N ILE A 199 0.77 -7.14 -17.96
CA ILE A 199 2.00 -6.44 -17.63
C ILE A 199 3.16 -7.38 -17.26
N ARG A 200 2.86 -8.64 -16.88
CA ARG A 200 3.87 -9.64 -16.49
C ARG A 200 4.32 -10.53 -17.64
N LYS A 201 3.85 -10.28 -18.87
CA LYS A 201 4.27 -11.04 -20.06
C LYS A 201 5.75 -10.79 -20.37
N PRO A 202 6.49 -11.79 -20.89
CA PRO A 202 7.91 -11.62 -21.26
C PRO A 202 8.18 -10.45 -22.22
N SER A 203 7.26 -10.18 -23.14
CA SER A 203 7.36 -9.06 -24.09
C SER A 203 7.40 -7.69 -23.41
N VAL A 204 6.72 -7.54 -22.26
CA VAL A 204 6.72 -6.32 -21.44
C VAL A 204 7.99 -6.26 -20.60
N ASP A 205 8.34 -7.36 -19.93
CA ASP A 205 9.54 -7.44 -19.06
C ASP A 205 10.84 -7.14 -19.82
N GLN A 206 10.93 -7.47 -21.12
CA GLN A 206 12.09 -7.16 -21.97
C GLN A 206 12.21 -5.68 -22.36
N LYS A 207 11.11 -4.91 -22.33
CA LYS A 207 11.08 -3.51 -22.79
C LYS A 207 10.95 -2.50 -21.66
N VAL A 208 10.50 -2.93 -20.48
CA VAL A 208 10.21 -2.01 -19.36
C VAL A 208 11.42 -1.21 -18.93
N SER A 209 12.64 -1.77 -18.94
CA SER A 209 13.85 -1.03 -18.57
C SER A 209 14.08 0.17 -19.48
N LYS A 210 13.86 0.02 -20.80
CA LYS A 210 14.01 1.13 -21.76
C LYS A 210 12.99 2.25 -21.50
N VAL A 211 11.74 1.89 -21.23
CA VAL A 211 10.68 2.85 -20.90
C VAL A 211 10.96 3.54 -19.57
N ALA A 212 11.43 2.79 -18.57
CA ALA A 212 11.75 3.29 -17.24
C ALA A 212 12.97 4.23 -17.20
N CYS A 213 13.79 4.24 -18.25
CA CYS A 213 14.91 5.18 -18.42
C CYS A 213 14.50 6.52 -19.05
N ILE A 214 13.27 6.68 -19.55
CA ILE A 214 12.80 7.94 -20.17
C ILE A 214 12.48 8.96 -19.06
N PRO A 215 13.20 10.10 -18.93
CA PRO A 215 13.04 11.02 -17.80
C PRO A 215 11.61 11.56 -17.63
N GLN A 216 10.93 11.92 -18.72
CA GLN A 216 9.58 12.48 -18.66
C GLN A 216 8.55 11.44 -18.20
N VAL A 217 8.69 10.18 -18.64
CA VAL A 217 7.86 9.07 -18.14
C VAL A 217 8.08 8.89 -16.64
N ARG A 218 9.34 8.94 -16.18
CA ARG A 218 9.67 8.86 -14.76
C ARG A 218 9.05 10.01 -13.97
N GLN A 219 9.23 11.26 -14.39
CA GLN A 219 8.65 12.43 -13.72
C GLN A 219 7.13 12.29 -13.53
N ARG A 220 6.43 11.85 -14.58
CA ARG A 220 4.99 11.61 -14.54
C ARG A 220 4.60 10.51 -13.55
N LEU A 221 5.30 9.38 -13.54
CA LEU A 221 5.00 8.24 -12.66
C LEU A 221 5.40 8.51 -11.21
N VAL A 222 6.53 9.16 -10.96
CA VAL A 222 6.96 9.59 -9.61
C VAL A 222 5.92 10.54 -8.99
N LYS A 223 5.36 11.46 -9.79
CA LYS A 223 4.27 12.33 -9.33
C LYS A 223 3.03 11.53 -8.89
N LEU A 224 2.67 10.46 -9.60
CA LEU A 224 1.58 9.57 -9.18
C LEU A 224 1.91 8.82 -7.89
N GLN A 225 3.13 8.26 -7.81
CA GLN A 225 3.59 7.50 -6.65
C GLN A 225 3.58 8.35 -5.38
N ARG A 226 4.08 9.59 -5.46
CA ARG A 226 4.02 10.55 -4.33
C ARG A 226 2.58 10.87 -3.92
N LYS A 227 1.69 11.13 -4.88
CA LYS A 227 0.27 11.37 -4.60
C LYS A 227 -0.41 10.18 -3.90
N MET A 228 -0.01 8.95 -4.22
CA MET A 228 -0.47 7.75 -3.52
C MET A 228 0.05 7.68 -2.08
N ALA A 229 1.28 8.12 -1.83
CA ALA A 229 1.89 8.17 -0.49
C ALA A 229 1.40 9.33 0.39
N GLU A 230 0.89 10.41 -0.20
CA GLU A 230 0.35 11.57 0.54
C GLU A 230 -0.93 11.24 1.33
N ASN A 231 -1.78 10.36 0.78
CA ASN A 231 -3.14 10.13 1.29
C ASN A 231 -3.29 8.81 2.07
N TYR A 232 -2.28 7.95 2.02
CA TYR A 232 -2.29 6.60 2.57
C TYR A 232 -0.91 6.31 3.17
N GLY A 233 -0.87 5.60 4.30
CA GLY A 233 0.35 4.91 4.68
C GLY A 233 0.65 3.83 3.63
N VAL A 234 1.89 3.78 3.14
CA VAL A 234 2.25 2.93 1.99
C VAL A 234 3.47 2.08 2.26
N VAL A 235 3.49 0.87 1.73
CA VAL A 235 4.72 0.12 1.47
C VAL A 235 4.94 0.16 -0.04
N MET A 236 6.02 0.78 -0.46
CA MET A 236 6.32 0.99 -1.86
C MET A 236 7.62 0.26 -2.21
N ASP A 237 7.54 -0.70 -3.15
CA ASP A 237 8.71 -1.42 -3.63
C ASP A 237 9.17 -0.95 -5.01
N GLY A 238 10.48 -0.89 -5.22
CA GLY A 238 11.04 -0.35 -6.45
C GLY A 238 12.55 -0.48 -6.59
N ARG A 239 13.18 0.56 -7.15
CA ARG A 239 14.64 0.67 -7.36
C ARG A 239 15.24 1.92 -6.74
N ASP A 240 14.45 2.98 -6.68
CA ASP A 240 14.85 4.31 -6.25
C ASP A 240 13.77 4.96 -5.35
N ILE A 241 13.03 4.14 -4.59
CA ILE A 241 11.95 4.62 -3.73
C ILE A 241 12.52 5.47 -2.60
N GLY A 242 13.47 4.96 -1.83
CA GLY A 242 14.06 5.65 -0.69
C GLY A 242 15.03 6.78 -1.05
N THR A 243 15.46 6.87 -2.32
CA THR A 243 16.40 7.88 -2.80
C THR A 243 15.73 8.98 -3.61
N THR A 244 14.79 8.64 -4.50
CA THR A 244 14.15 9.61 -5.41
C THR A 244 12.66 9.79 -5.11
N VAL A 245 11.90 8.71 -4.99
CA VAL A 245 10.42 8.81 -4.94
C VAL A 245 9.95 9.36 -3.61
N LEU A 246 10.40 8.74 -2.52
CA LEU A 246 10.07 9.02 -1.12
C LEU A 246 11.37 9.20 -0.31
N PRO A 247 12.15 10.27 -0.56
CA PRO A 247 13.39 10.53 0.18
C PRO A 247 13.13 10.77 1.68
N ASP A 248 11.91 11.15 2.05
CA ASP A 248 11.51 11.35 3.45
C ASP A 248 10.75 10.14 4.04
N ALA A 249 10.85 8.96 3.40
CA ALA A 249 10.20 7.76 3.93
C ALA A 249 10.69 7.42 5.34
N LYS A 250 9.75 7.22 6.27
CA LYS A 250 10.05 6.95 7.69
C LYS A 250 10.94 5.72 7.88
N TYR A 251 10.72 4.70 7.04
CA TYR A 251 11.53 3.50 7.02
C TYR A 251 11.98 3.20 5.59
N LYS A 252 13.27 2.93 5.42
CA LYS A 252 13.87 2.58 4.14
C LYS A 252 14.66 1.29 4.30
N PHE A 253 14.40 0.34 3.42
CA PHE A 253 15.06 -0.96 3.39
C PHE A 253 15.61 -1.21 1.99
N TYR A 254 16.79 -1.81 1.93
CA TYR A 254 17.39 -2.26 0.69
C TYR A 254 17.58 -3.78 0.76
N LEU A 255 16.78 -4.53 0.01
CA LEU A 255 16.90 -5.98 -0.05
C LEU A 255 17.92 -6.37 -1.11
N THR A 256 18.88 -7.20 -0.73
CA THR A 256 19.87 -7.78 -1.65
C THR A 256 19.90 -9.31 -1.53
N ALA A 257 20.54 -9.97 -2.48
CA ALA A 257 20.88 -11.38 -2.43
C ALA A 257 21.92 -11.70 -3.52
N ASP A 258 22.63 -12.81 -3.33
CA ASP A 258 23.51 -13.39 -4.35
C ASP A 258 22.77 -13.58 -5.69
N ILE A 259 23.47 -13.25 -6.80
CA ILE A 259 22.88 -13.31 -8.14
C ILE A 259 22.40 -14.72 -8.51
N LYS A 260 23.13 -15.77 -8.09
CA LYS A 260 22.76 -17.16 -8.40
C LYS A 260 21.50 -17.55 -7.65
N VAL A 261 21.34 -17.10 -6.40
CA VAL A 261 20.12 -17.31 -5.62
C VAL A 261 18.94 -16.58 -6.26
N ARG A 262 19.12 -15.33 -6.68
CA ARG A 262 18.07 -14.55 -7.38
C ARG A 262 17.69 -15.19 -8.71
N ALA A 263 18.67 -15.68 -9.47
CA ALA A 263 18.46 -16.41 -10.72
C ALA A 263 17.67 -17.70 -10.50
N LYS A 264 18.04 -18.50 -9.49
CA LYS A 264 17.32 -19.72 -9.13
C LYS A 264 15.87 -19.44 -8.74
N ARG A 265 15.62 -18.45 -7.87
CA ARG A 265 14.25 -18.05 -7.48
C ARG A 265 13.40 -17.66 -8.69
N ARG A 266 13.96 -16.85 -9.59
CA ARG A 266 13.28 -16.41 -10.81
C ARG A 266 13.04 -17.57 -11.79
N TYR A 267 14.01 -18.47 -11.93
CA TYR A 267 13.90 -19.68 -12.73
C TYR A 267 12.76 -20.57 -12.23
N ASP A 268 12.69 -20.83 -10.92
CA ASP A 268 11.64 -21.63 -10.29
C ASP A 268 10.25 -20.98 -10.47
N GLU A 269 10.15 -19.64 -10.38
CA GLU A 269 8.92 -18.90 -10.70
C GLU A 269 8.46 -19.10 -12.15
N MET A 270 9.40 -19.09 -13.11
CA MET A 270 9.11 -19.25 -14.53
C MET A 270 8.67 -20.69 -14.84
N LEU A 271 9.33 -21.69 -14.23
CA LEU A 271 8.94 -23.09 -14.35
C LEU A 271 7.53 -23.35 -13.81
N LYS A 272 7.18 -22.77 -12.66
CA LYS A 272 5.81 -22.87 -12.09
C LYS A 272 4.75 -22.28 -13.02
N LYS A 273 5.11 -21.32 -13.88
CA LYS A 273 4.24 -20.72 -14.89
C LYS A 273 4.25 -21.46 -16.23
N GLY A 274 4.94 -22.60 -16.33
CA GLY A 274 5.06 -23.38 -17.57
C GLY A 274 5.99 -22.77 -18.61
N ILE A 275 6.81 -21.77 -18.24
CA ILE A 275 7.74 -21.10 -19.15
C ILE A 275 9.06 -21.88 -19.16
N LYS A 276 9.40 -22.50 -20.29
CA LYS A 276 10.68 -23.19 -20.47
C LYS A 276 11.81 -22.16 -20.66
N THR A 277 12.81 -22.21 -19.80
CA THR A 277 14.02 -21.38 -19.88
C THR A 277 15.22 -22.15 -19.32
N ASP A 278 16.41 -21.56 -19.40
CA ASP A 278 17.65 -22.06 -18.81
C ASP A 278 18.05 -21.16 -17.62
N LEU A 279 18.49 -21.77 -16.52
CA LEU A 279 18.99 -21.05 -15.35
C LEU A 279 20.10 -20.07 -15.73
N LYS A 280 21.04 -20.48 -16.59
CA LYS A 280 22.16 -19.63 -17.00
C LYS A 280 21.68 -18.39 -17.75
N LYS A 281 20.70 -18.56 -18.62
CA LYS A 281 20.08 -17.45 -19.37
C LYS A 281 19.36 -16.49 -18.43
N VAL A 282 18.64 -17.01 -17.43
CA VAL A 282 17.97 -16.17 -16.42
C VAL A 282 18.99 -15.38 -15.59
N GLU A 283 20.13 -15.99 -15.25
CA GLU A 283 21.23 -15.32 -14.55
C GLU A 283 21.81 -14.16 -15.37
N GLU A 284 22.11 -14.40 -16.65
CA GLU A 284 22.63 -13.38 -17.58
C GLU A 284 21.62 -12.22 -17.77
N GLU A 285 20.34 -12.54 -17.96
CA GLU A 285 19.26 -11.53 -18.09
C GLU A 285 19.10 -10.69 -16.81
N LEU A 286 19.21 -11.30 -15.63
CA LEU A 286 19.17 -10.58 -14.36
C LEU A 286 20.40 -9.69 -14.15
N ALA A 287 21.59 -10.19 -14.47
CA ALA A 287 22.84 -9.44 -14.34
C ALA A 287 22.83 -8.20 -15.25
N GLU A 288 22.41 -8.35 -16.50
CA GLU A 288 22.28 -7.24 -17.44
C GLU A 288 21.25 -6.22 -16.98
N ARG A 289 20.12 -6.69 -16.43
CA ARG A 289 19.10 -5.80 -15.88
C ARG A 289 19.61 -5.02 -14.66
N ASP A 290 20.30 -5.67 -13.74
CA ASP A 290 20.87 -5.02 -12.57
C ASP A 290 21.92 -3.98 -12.98
N ARG A 291 22.72 -4.27 -14.02
CA ARG A 291 23.67 -3.33 -14.61
C ARG A 291 22.95 -2.10 -15.17
N GLN A 292 21.92 -2.29 -16.00
CA GLN A 292 21.11 -1.19 -16.55
C GLN A 292 20.43 -0.36 -15.45
N ASP A 293 19.90 -1.00 -14.41
CA ASP A 293 19.25 -0.33 -13.28
C ASP A 293 20.27 0.52 -12.48
N ARG A 294 21.53 0.10 -12.38
CA ARG A 294 22.62 0.83 -11.68
C ARG A 294 23.29 1.91 -12.51
N GLU A 295 23.49 1.68 -13.81
CA GLU A 295 24.23 2.57 -14.72
C GLU A 295 23.35 3.67 -15.32
N ARG A 296 22.02 3.63 -15.15
CA ARG A 296 21.12 4.64 -15.70
C ARG A 296 21.42 6.04 -15.12
N GLU A 297 21.48 7.04 -16.00
CA GLU A 297 21.73 8.43 -15.60
C GLU A 297 20.63 9.00 -14.69
N CYS A 298 19.38 8.58 -14.89
CA CYS A 298 18.24 9.07 -14.13
C CYS A 298 17.86 8.09 -13.00
N SER A 299 18.05 8.53 -11.75
CA SER A 299 17.70 7.80 -10.53
C SER A 299 18.28 6.38 -10.47
N PRO A 300 19.62 6.18 -10.55
CA PRO A 300 20.22 4.85 -10.52
C PRO A 300 19.81 4.05 -9.29
N LEU A 301 19.84 2.72 -9.39
CA LEU A 301 19.65 1.80 -8.26
C LEU A 301 20.80 2.00 -7.28
N THR A 302 20.56 2.83 -6.27
CA THR A 302 21.50 3.14 -5.18
C THR A 302 20.83 2.89 -3.83
N VAL A 303 21.65 2.64 -2.82
CA VAL A 303 21.19 2.50 -1.44
C VAL A 303 21.06 3.90 -0.85
N ALA A 304 19.91 4.24 -0.26
CA ALA A 304 19.77 5.51 0.47
C ALA A 304 20.64 5.50 1.73
N GLU A 305 21.21 6.64 2.12
CA GLU A 305 22.15 6.72 3.25
C GLU A 305 21.57 6.22 4.59
N ASP A 306 20.26 6.41 4.79
CA ASP A 306 19.52 6.00 5.98
C ASP A 306 18.78 4.67 5.83
N ALA A 307 19.00 3.94 4.72
CA ALA A 307 18.39 2.65 4.47
C ALA A 307 19.11 1.51 5.20
N VAL A 308 18.32 0.57 5.72
CA VAL A 308 18.81 -0.68 6.30
C VAL A 308 18.99 -1.71 5.19
N ILE A 309 20.21 -2.21 5.00
CA ILE A 309 20.50 -3.27 4.04
C ILE A 309 20.15 -4.62 4.66
N ILE A 310 19.35 -5.42 3.95
CA ILE A 310 18.97 -6.77 4.36
C ILE A 310 19.37 -7.75 3.27
N ASP A 311 20.31 -8.64 3.62
CA ASP A 311 20.65 -9.77 2.76
C ASP A 311 19.60 -10.88 2.93
N THR A 312 19.01 -11.27 1.81
CA THR A 312 17.95 -12.28 1.71
C THR A 312 18.46 -13.61 1.14
N THR A 313 19.77 -13.79 0.94
CA THR A 313 20.37 -14.97 0.27
C THR A 313 19.92 -16.28 0.90
N ASP A 314 20.09 -16.43 2.21
CA ASP A 314 19.77 -17.66 2.95
C ASP A 314 18.55 -17.52 3.86
N LYS A 315 17.66 -16.56 3.55
CA LYS A 315 16.46 -16.28 4.35
C LYS A 315 15.18 -16.62 3.62
N THR A 316 14.19 -17.11 4.36
CA THR A 316 12.81 -17.21 3.87
C THR A 316 12.14 -15.84 3.83
N PRO A 317 11.06 -15.65 3.03
CA PRO A 317 10.30 -14.41 3.06
C PRO A 317 9.82 -14.01 4.47
N GLU A 318 9.45 -14.99 5.30
CA GLU A 318 8.97 -14.77 6.66
C GLU A 318 10.07 -14.23 7.58
N GLU A 319 11.28 -14.79 7.51
CA GLU A 319 12.43 -14.31 8.28
C GLU A 319 12.80 -12.86 7.91
N VAL A 320 12.78 -12.55 6.61
CA VAL A 320 13.03 -11.17 6.12
C VAL A 320 11.95 -10.21 6.62
N VAL A 321 10.69 -10.63 6.62
CA VAL A 321 9.57 -9.84 7.15
C VAL A 321 9.75 -9.59 8.65
N GLU A 322 10.12 -10.60 9.43
CA GLU A 322 10.35 -10.46 10.87
C GLU A 322 11.51 -9.51 11.17
N GLU A 323 12.61 -9.60 10.43
CA GLU A 323 13.74 -8.70 10.54
C GLU A 323 13.32 -7.24 10.28
N ILE A 324 12.60 -6.97 9.19
CA ILE A 324 12.08 -5.63 8.87
C ILE A 324 11.17 -5.11 9.99
N LEU A 325 10.21 -5.92 10.45
CA LEU A 325 9.31 -5.52 11.53
C LEU A 325 10.08 -5.25 12.84
N SER A 326 11.17 -5.97 13.09
CA SER A 326 12.03 -5.72 14.24
C SER A 326 12.73 -4.35 14.15
N HIS A 327 13.20 -3.96 12.97
CA HIS A 327 13.81 -2.64 12.74
C HIS A 327 12.80 -1.51 12.93
N ILE A 328 11.58 -1.68 12.41
CA ILE A 328 10.48 -0.73 12.60
C ILE A 328 10.21 -0.55 14.11
N LYS A 329 10.00 -1.65 14.84
CA LYS A 329 9.74 -1.61 16.29
C LYS A 329 10.88 -0.97 17.11
N ARG A 330 12.13 -1.23 16.76
CA ARG A 330 13.29 -0.63 17.47
C ARG A 330 13.36 0.87 17.28
N ARG A 331 13.12 1.36 16.06
CA ARG A 331 13.08 2.81 15.80
C ARG A 331 11.92 3.48 16.54
N GLU A 332 10.76 2.84 16.68
CA GLU A 332 9.64 3.42 17.44
C GLU A 332 9.91 3.54 18.95
N LYS A 333 10.68 2.61 19.54
CA LYS A 333 11.08 2.70 20.95
C LYS A 333 12.09 3.81 21.24
N ASN A 334 12.85 4.26 20.23
CA ASN A 334 13.87 5.30 20.39
C ASN A 334 13.32 6.71 20.16
N VAL A 335 12.03 6.85 19.87
CA VAL A 335 11.34 8.12 19.57
C VAL A 335 10.31 8.49 20.68
N LEU A 336 10.17 7.64 21.70
CA LEU A 336 9.36 7.87 22.92
C LEU A 336 10.27 8.08 24.12
#